data_AF-A0AAD7FIU1-F1
#
_entry.id   AF-A0AAD7FIU1-F1
#
_cell.length_a   1.000
_cell.length_b   1.000
_cell.length_c   1.000
_cell.angle_alpha   90.00
_cell.angle_beta   90.00
_cell.angle_gamma   90.00
#
_symmetry.space_group_name_H-M   'P 1'
#
loop_
_entity.id
_entity.type
_entity.pdbx_description
1 polymer ?
#
loop_
_entity_poly.entity_id
_entity_poly.type
_entity_poly.pdbx_seq_one_letter_code
_entity_poly.pdbx_strand_id
1 'polypeptide(L)'
;MSHELESWKPWTQAKLDQELQAALVAADAPTYVPAIHSYVDFCCLHEFPITPTADTLSFYVVWMCQDTDPNTVGSYLLDICNELEPRFPQVREICKTPPVSRTLEGYILRSVASH
;
A
#
# COMPACT_ATOMS: atom_id res chain seq x y z
N MET A 1 1.92 26.96 36.65
CA MET A 1 0.57 26.87 36.06
C MET A 1 0.42 27.99 35.06
N SER A 2 0.54 27.71 33.77
CA SER A 2 0.03 28.48 32.62
C SER A 2 0.61 27.88 31.33
N HIS A 3 0.16 26.69 30.97
CA HIS A 3 0.14 26.23 29.58
C HIS A 3 -1.31 25.82 29.33
N GLU A 4 -1.77 25.98 28.09
CA GLU A 4 -3.14 25.75 27.62
C GLU A 4 -4.15 26.86 27.92
N LEU A 5 -4.06 27.96 27.17
CA LEU A 5 -5.25 28.67 26.67
C LEU A 5 -4.99 29.29 25.27
N GLU A 6 -4.21 28.62 24.42
CA GLU A 6 -4.00 29.05 23.02
C GLU A 6 -4.67 28.12 21.99
N SER A 7 -5.57 27.22 22.42
CA SER A 7 -6.19 26.25 21.52
C SER A 7 -7.43 26.76 20.78
N TRP A 8 -7.99 27.93 21.14
CA TRP A 8 -9.27 28.42 20.61
C TRP A 8 -9.17 29.75 19.85
N LYS A 9 -8.04 30.03 19.19
CA LYS A 9 -7.99 31.16 18.26
C LYS A 9 -8.70 30.76 16.96
N PRO A 10 -9.77 31.47 16.54
CA PRO A 10 -10.43 31.18 15.27
C PRO A 10 -9.44 31.35 14.12
N TRP A 11 -9.43 30.40 13.20
CA TRP A 11 -8.58 30.48 12.01
C TRP A 11 -9.00 31.66 11.15
N THR A 12 -8.00 32.33 10.56
CA THR A 12 -8.26 33.36 9.56
C THR A 12 -8.81 32.72 8.28
N GLN A 13 -9.55 33.49 7.48
CA GLN A 13 -10.06 33.00 6.19
C GLN A 13 -8.94 32.44 5.30
N ALA A 14 -7.79 33.12 5.26
CA ALA A 14 -6.62 32.66 4.50
C ALA A 14 -6.09 31.30 4.97
N LYS A 15 -6.15 31.00 6.28
CA LYS A 15 -5.72 29.70 6.81
C LYS A 15 -6.73 28.62 6.44
N LEU A 16 -8.03 28.91 6.50
CA LEU A 16 -9.07 27.98 6.06
C LEU A 16 -8.94 27.66 4.57
N ASP A 17 -8.73 28.67 3.73
CA ASP A 17 -8.54 28.50 2.29
C ASP A 17 -7.27 27.69 2.00
N GLN A 18 -6.19 27.92 2.74
CA GLN A 18 -4.95 27.14 2.62
C GLN A 18 -5.15 25.66 2.96
N GLU A 19 -5.80 25.35 4.09
CA GLU A 19 -6.06 23.97 4.50
C GLU A 19 -7.05 23.27 3.54
N LEU A 20 -8.05 23.99 3.04
CA LEU A 20 -8.96 23.48 2.02
C LEU A 20 -8.24 23.14 0.72
N GLN A 21 -7.36 24.02 0.24
CA GLN A 21 -6.56 23.76 -0.96
C GLN A 21 -5.61 22.58 -0.76
N ALA A 22 -4.97 22.46 0.42
CA ALA A 22 -4.13 21.31 0.74
C ALA A 22 -4.93 20.00 0.76
N ALA A 23 -6.15 20.01 1.32
CA ALA A 23 -7.03 18.85 1.34
C ALA A 23 -7.52 18.46 -0.07
N LEU A 24 -7.86 19.43 -0.92
CA LEU A 24 -8.25 19.18 -2.32
C LEU A 24 -7.07 18.64 -3.14
N VAL A 25 -5.88 19.23 -2.98
CA VAL A 25 -4.65 18.73 -3.63
C VAL A 25 -4.30 17.32 -3.12
N ALA A 26 -4.53 17.00 -1.85
CA ALA A 26 -4.34 15.64 -1.34
C ALA A 26 -5.39 14.64 -1.86
N ALA A 27 -6.61 15.11 -2.13
CA ALA A 27 -7.67 14.32 -2.77
C ALA A 27 -7.41 14.09 -4.28
N ASP A 28 -6.76 15.05 -4.95
CA ASP A 28 -6.38 14.98 -6.36
C ASP A 28 -4.98 14.40 -6.61
N ALA A 29 -4.10 14.45 -5.61
CA ALA A 29 -2.88 13.64 -5.59
C ALA A 29 -3.30 12.17 -5.61
N PRO A 30 -2.59 11.27 -6.31
CA PRO A 30 -2.88 9.85 -6.24
C PRO A 30 -2.59 9.36 -4.81
N THR A 31 -3.59 9.50 -3.93
CA THR A 31 -3.69 8.89 -2.60
C THR A 31 -3.79 7.37 -2.73
N TYR A 32 -4.13 6.92 -3.94
CA TYR A 32 -4.03 5.56 -4.43
C TYR A 32 -2.92 5.55 -5.48
N VAL A 33 -1.70 5.16 -5.11
CA VAL A 33 -0.83 4.53 -6.10
C VAL A 33 -1.53 3.20 -6.40
N PRO A 34 -2.07 2.99 -7.62
CA PRO A 34 -2.71 1.74 -7.95
C PRO A 34 -1.79 0.59 -7.56
N ALA A 35 -2.33 -0.48 -6.99
CA ALA A 35 -1.51 -1.60 -6.53
C ALA A 35 -0.60 -2.13 -7.65
N ILE A 36 -1.03 -1.99 -8.92
CA ILE A 36 -0.18 -2.28 -10.08
C ILE A 36 1.05 -1.37 -10.20
N HIS A 37 0.94 -0.07 -9.92
CA HIS A 37 2.06 0.86 -10.00
C HIS A 37 3.08 0.57 -8.89
N SER A 38 2.65 0.27 -7.66
CA SER A 38 3.58 -0.14 -6.59
C SER A 38 4.31 -1.43 -6.92
N TYR A 39 3.65 -2.39 -7.58
CA TYR A 39 4.30 -3.61 -8.07
C TYR A 39 5.28 -3.36 -9.22
N VAL A 40 4.92 -2.49 -10.18
CA VAL A 40 5.81 -2.10 -11.28
C VAL A 40 7.04 -1.36 -10.75
N ASP A 41 6.86 -0.42 -9.82
CA ASP A 41 7.95 0.32 -9.18
C ASP A 41 8.89 -0.62 -8.42
N PHE A 42 8.33 -1.57 -7.65
CA PHE A 42 9.10 -2.64 -7.02
C PHE A 42 9.92 -3.44 -8.04
N CYS A 43 9.31 -3.87 -9.14
CA CYS A 43 10.02 -4.64 -10.16
C CYS A 43 11.15 -3.82 -10.81
N CYS A 44 10.90 -2.54 -11.12
CA CYS A 44 11.91 -1.65 -11.67
C CYS A 44 13.06 -1.41 -10.70
N LEU A 45 12.76 -1.16 -9.42
CA LEU A 45 13.76 -0.86 -8.39
C LEU A 45 14.65 -2.05 -8.05
N HIS A 46 14.12 -3.27 -8.18
CA HIS A 46 14.83 -4.52 -7.89
C HIS A 46 15.24 -5.32 -9.12
N GLU A 47 15.10 -4.74 -10.32
CA GLU A 47 15.45 -5.37 -11.60
C GLU A 47 14.73 -6.72 -11.85
N PHE A 48 13.51 -6.87 -11.33
CA PHE A 48 12.66 -8.03 -11.61
C PHE A 48 11.85 -7.85 -12.91
N PRO A 49 11.58 -8.94 -13.66
CA PRO A 49 10.59 -8.91 -14.72
C PRO A 49 9.20 -8.55 -14.18
N ILE A 50 8.43 -7.78 -14.95
CA ILE A 50 7.02 -7.47 -14.61
C ILE A 50 6.15 -8.73 -14.59
N THR A 51 6.54 -9.77 -15.33
CA THR A 51 5.86 -11.07 -15.33
C THR A 51 5.84 -11.64 -13.91
N PRO A 52 4.65 -11.82 -13.30
CA PRO A 52 4.55 -12.27 -11.93
C PRO A 52 4.98 -13.74 -11.83
N THR A 53 5.79 -14.02 -10.82
CA THR A 53 6.14 -15.38 -10.37
C THR A 53 5.80 -15.50 -8.89
N ALA A 54 5.75 -16.72 -8.36
CA ALA A 54 5.49 -16.95 -6.94
C ALA A 54 6.53 -16.22 -6.08
N ASP A 55 7.81 -16.32 -6.46
CA ASP A 55 8.91 -15.68 -5.74
C ASP A 55 8.84 -14.15 -5.85
N THR A 56 8.60 -13.60 -7.05
CA THR A 56 8.50 -12.14 -7.24
C THR A 56 7.38 -11.54 -6.39
N LEU A 57 6.20 -12.18 -6.35
CA LEU A 57 5.08 -11.72 -5.52
C LEU A 57 5.36 -11.91 -4.03
N SER A 58 6.03 -13.00 -3.62
CA SER A 58 6.47 -13.18 -2.24
C SER A 58 7.44 -12.07 -1.80
N PHE A 59 8.42 -11.71 -2.63
CA PHE A 59 9.34 -10.61 -2.33
C PHE A 59 8.64 -9.26 -2.26
N TYR A 60 7.68 -9.02 -3.15
CA TYR A 60 6.83 -7.82 -3.09
C TYR A 60 6.10 -7.71 -1.74
N VAL A 61 5.52 -8.82 -1.24
CA VAL A 61 4.86 -8.84 0.09
C VAL A 61 5.85 -8.50 1.20
N VAL A 62 7.04 -9.11 1.20
CA VAL A 62 8.09 -8.83 2.20
C VAL A 62 8.47 -7.36 2.20
N TRP A 63 8.63 -6.77 1.01
CA TRP A 63 9.03 -5.39 0.83
C TRP A 63 7.95 -4.41 1.29
N MET A 64 6.70 -4.62 0.87
CA MET A 64 5.57 -3.75 1.23
C MET A 64 5.22 -3.81 2.73
N CYS A 65 5.26 -5.00 3.33
CA CYS A 65 4.93 -5.19 4.74
C CYS A 65 5.95 -4.57 5.72
N GLN A 66 7.06 -3.96 5.24
CA GLN A 66 7.96 -3.22 6.13
C GLN A 66 7.28 -1.97 6.71
N ASP A 67 6.51 -1.26 5.88
CA ASP A 67 5.92 0.04 6.24
C ASP A 67 4.39 0.09 6.02
N THR A 68 3.79 -0.99 5.49
CA THR A 68 2.35 -1.07 5.18
C THR A 68 1.69 -2.20 5.97
N ASP A 69 0.46 -1.96 6.44
CA ASP A 69 -0.33 -2.99 7.12
C ASP A 69 -0.47 -4.25 6.24
N PRO A 70 -0.20 -5.45 6.78
CA PRO A 70 -0.28 -6.69 6.00
C PRO A 70 -1.66 -6.96 5.39
N ASN A 71 -2.76 -6.53 6.00
CA ASN A 71 -4.09 -6.72 5.40
C ASN A 71 -4.25 -5.80 4.17
N THR A 72 -3.75 -4.57 4.25
CA THR A 72 -3.68 -3.67 3.08
C THR A 72 -2.81 -4.27 1.97
N VAL A 73 -1.67 -4.88 2.29
CA VAL A 73 -0.83 -5.58 1.31
C VAL A 73 -1.58 -6.77 0.68
N GLY A 74 -2.42 -7.47 1.45
CA GLY A 74 -3.32 -8.50 0.93
C GLY A 74 -4.32 -7.97 -0.11
N SER A 75 -4.91 -6.79 0.13
CA SER A 75 -5.75 -6.12 -0.85
C SER A 75 -4.98 -5.72 -2.11
N TYR A 76 -3.75 -5.19 -1.95
CA TYR A 76 -2.90 -4.86 -3.09
C TYR A 76 -2.57 -6.08 -3.94
N LEU A 77 -2.24 -7.21 -3.31
CA LEU A 77 -2.02 -8.45 -4.04
C LEU A 77 -3.25 -8.81 -4.88
N LEU A 78 -4.44 -8.80 -4.30
CA LEU A 78 -5.67 -9.12 -5.04
C LEU A 78 -5.88 -8.19 -6.24
N ASP A 79 -5.68 -6.89 -6.06
CA ASP A 79 -5.79 -5.88 -7.11
C ASP A 79 -4.76 -6.14 -8.23
N ILE A 80 -3.48 -6.35 -7.88
CA ILE A 80 -2.41 -6.71 -8.83
C ILE A 80 -2.78 -7.97 -9.63
N CYS A 81 -3.26 -9.02 -8.96
CA CYS A 81 -3.62 -10.26 -9.65
C CYS A 81 -4.77 -10.02 -10.64
N ASN A 82 -5.76 -9.20 -10.28
CA ASN A 82 -6.88 -8.88 -11.17
C ASN A 82 -6.43 -8.03 -12.37
N GLU A 83 -5.56 -7.06 -12.16
CA GLU A 83 -5.03 -6.19 -13.22
C GLU A 83 -4.11 -6.93 -14.20
N LEU A 84 -3.33 -7.90 -13.70
CA LEU A 84 -2.41 -8.69 -14.52
C LEU A 84 -3.10 -9.85 -15.24
N GLU A 85 -4.24 -10.34 -14.76
CA GLU A 85 -4.95 -11.53 -15.29
C GLU A 85 -5.20 -11.50 -16.82
N PRO A 86 -5.62 -10.37 -17.43
CA PRO A 86 -5.83 -10.29 -18.88
C PRO A 86 -4.57 -10.59 -19.72
N ARG A 87 -3.38 -10.35 -19.16
CA ARG A 87 -2.09 -10.53 -19.86
C ARG A 87 -1.30 -11.74 -19.33
N PHE A 88 -1.54 -12.14 -18.10
CA PHE A 88 -0.93 -13.27 -17.42
C PHE A 88 -2.03 -14.14 -16.78
N PRO A 89 -2.72 -15.00 -17.55
CA PRO A 89 -3.88 -15.75 -17.06
C PRO A 89 -3.60 -16.66 -15.86
N GLN A 90 -2.33 -17.04 -15.67
CA GLN A 90 -1.87 -17.87 -14.55
C GLN A 90 -1.66 -17.09 -13.25
N VAL A 91 -1.67 -15.75 -13.29
CA VAL A 91 -1.34 -14.91 -12.12
C VAL A 91 -2.24 -15.24 -10.92
N ARG A 92 -3.53 -15.52 -11.15
CA ARG A 92 -4.47 -15.88 -10.08
C ARG A 92 -4.08 -17.18 -9.37
N GLU A 93 -3.51 -18.15 -10.08
CA GLU A 93 -2.98 -19.36 -9.45
C GLU A 93 -1.68 -19.09 -8.72
N ILE A 94 -0.79 -18.28 -9.32
CA ILE A 94 0.48 -17.86 -8.71
C ILE A 94 0.24 -17.14 -7.37
N CYS A 95 -0.72 -16.23 -7.30
CA CYS A 95 -1.09 -15.51 -6.07
C CYS A 95 -1.61 -16.43 -4.94
N LYS A 96 -2.10 -17.62 -5.29
CA LYS A 96 -2.60 -18.63 -4.34
C LYS A 96 -1.54 -19.66 -3.97
N THR A 97 -0.33 -19.56 -4.53
CA THR A 97 0.73 -20.52 -4.22
C THR A 97 1.15 -20.39 -2.75
N PRO A 98 1.56 -21.51 -2.11
CA PRO A 98 1.98 -21.47 -0.71
C PRO A 98 3.04 -20.42 -0.37
N PRO A 99 4.06 -20.12 -1.22
CA PRO A 99 5.02 -19.07 -0.94
C PRO A 99 4.37 -17.69 -0.74
N VAL A 100 3.45 -17.30 -1.63
CA VAL A 100 2.79 -15.99 -1.56
C VAL A 100 1.85 -15.93 -0.35
N SER A 101 0.97 -16.92 -0.22
CA SER A 101 -0.04 -16.93 0.85
C SER A 101 0.58 -17.06 2.25
N ARG A 102 1.60 -17.93 2.43
CA ARG A 102 2.26 -18.09 3.74
C ARG A 102 3.13 -16.90 4.13
N THR A 103 3.73 -16.21 3.15
CA THR A 103 4.49 -14.99 3.43
C THR A 103 3.55 -13.92 4.01
N LEU A 104 2.41 -13.69 3.36
CA LEU A 104 1.40 -12.74 3.83
C LEU A 104 0.84 -13.15 5.20
N GLU A 105 0.46 -14.41 5.38
CA GLU A 105 -0.03 -14.95 6.66
C GLU A 105 0.98 -14.77 7.79
N GLY A 106 2.26 -15.02 7.51
CA GLY A 106 3.34 -14.81 8.48
C GLY A 106 3.42 -13.36 8.97
N TYR A 107 3.22 -12.37 8.09
CA TYR A 107 3.20 -10.96 8.47
C TYR A 107 1.93 -10.57 9.25
N ILE A 108 0.76 -11.06 8.83
CA ILE A 108 -0.51 -10.85 9.55
C ILE A 108 -0.41 -11.40 10.98
N LEU A 109 0.12 -12.61 11.17
CA LEU A 109 0.26 -13.23 12.49
C LEU A 109 1.24 -12.47 13.39
N ARG A 110 2.29 -11.87 12.82
CA ARG A 110 3.27 -11.07 13.57
C ARG A 110 2.72 -9.72 14.01
N SER A 111 1.84 -9.09 13.22
CA SER A 111 1.24 -7.81 13.58
C SER A 111 0.24 -7.95 14.75
N VAL A 112 -0.54 -9.03 14.79
CA VAL A 112 -1.44 -9.32 15.92
C VAL A 112 -0.71 -9.73 17.21
N ALA A 113 0.46 -10.35 17.12
CA ALA A 113 1.24 -10.78 18.29
C ALA A 113 2.04 -9.65 18.97
N SER A 114 2.06 -8.45 18.39
CA SER A 114 2.79 -7.28 18.91
C SER A 114 1.93 -6.35 19.79
N HIS A 115 0.72 -6.77 20.16
CA HIS A 115 -0.22 -6.08 21.06
C HIS A 115 -0.50 -6.95 22.29
#